data_AF-A0A380WIJ1-F1
#
_entry.id   AF-A0A380WIJ1-F1
#
_cell.length_a   1.000
_cell.length_b   1.000
_cell.length_c   1.000
_cell.angle_alpha   90.00
_cell.angle_beta   90.00
_cell.angle_gamma   90.00
#
_symmetry.space_group_name_H-M   'P 1'
#
loop_
_entity.id
_entity.type
_entity.pdbx_description
1 polymer ?
#
loop_
_entity_poly.entity_id
_entity_poly.type
_entity_poly.pdbx_seq_one_letter_code
_entity_poly.pdbx_strand_id
1 'polypeptide(L)'
;MLPALSNGWEDGIIPPYPEVPAKRASKEAHHINELTMTDAPLPQIRITYCTQCMWLLRAGWMAQELLSTFGTELGEVTLVPGSGGVFTVSCNDTLVWDRKRDGGFPDAARLKQLVRDIIDPDRDLGHSDRKGHKSRDNG
;
A
#
# COMPACT_ATOMS: atom_id res chain seq x y z
N MET A 1 1.77 -45.62 -21.84
CA MET A 1 2.68 -45.09 -20.80
C MET A 1 2.68 -43.57 -20.88
N LEU A 2 1.76 -42.92 -20.17
CA LEU A 2 1.84 -41.54 -19.66
C LEU A 2 0.82 -41.48 -18.51
N PRO A 3 1.22 -41.27 -17.24
CA PRO A 3 0.26 -40.97 -16.19
C PRO A 3 -0.10 -39.48 -16.23
N ALA A 4 -1.39 -39.20 -16.03
CA ALA A 4 -1.90 -37.86 -15.78
C ALA A 4 -1.30 -37.34 -14.47
N LEU A 5 -0.72 -36.13 -14.52
CA LEU A 5 -0.28 -35.41 -13.33
C LEU A 5 -1.53 -34.87 -12.62
N SER A 6 -1.93 -35.50 -11.52
CA SER A 6 -2.91 -34.94 -10.60
C SER A 6 -2.26 -33.80 -9.82
N ASN A 7 -2.69 -32.57 -10.09
CA ASN A 7 -2.27 -31.41 -9.32
C ASN A 7 -2.96 -31.50 -7.95
N GLY A 8 -2.18 -31.73 -6.88
CA GLY A 8 -2.67 -31.96 -5.52
C GLY A 8 -3.13 -30.69 -4.80
N TRP A 9 -4.28 -30.13 -5.21
CA TRP A 9 -4.92 -28.98 -4.54
C TRP A 9 -6.39 -29.24 -4.14
N GLU A 10 -6.90 -30.46 -4.34
CA GLU A 10 -8.32 -30.80 -4.16
C GLU A 10 -8.67 -31.40 -2.79
N ASP A 11 -7.71 -31.67 -1.90
CA ASP A 11 -7.96 -32.35 -0.62
C ASP A 11 -8.27 -31.42 0.58
N GLY A 12 -8.86 -30.25 0.32
CA GLY A 12 -9.80 -29.64 1.28
C GLY A 12 -9.32 -29.26 2.68
N ILE A 13 -8.02 -29.08 2.92
CA ILE A 13 -7.51 -28.50 4.18
C ILE A 13 -6.65 -27.28 3.82
N ILE A 14 -7.27 -26.10 3.85
CA ILE A 14 -6.50 -24.85 3.95
C ILE A 14 -5.87 -24.89 5.35
N PRO A 15 -4.53 -25.01 5.50
CA PRO A 15 -3.93 -24.88 6.82
C PRO A 15 -4.29 -23.49 7.36
N PRO A 16 -4.70 -23.35 8.63
CA PRO A 16 -4.86 -22.03 9.22
C PRO A 16 -3.53 -21.31 9.03
N TYR A 17 -3.57 -20.09 8.49
CA TYR A 17 -2.38 -19.24 8.41
C TYR A 17 -1.64 -19.34 9.74
N PRO A 18 -0.34 -19.64 9.75
CA PRO A 18 0.39 -19.69 11.01
C PRO A 18 0.26 -18.31 11.65
N GLU A 19 -0.23 -18.27 12.90
CA GLU A 19 -0.22 -17.04 13.67
C GLU A 19 1.20 -16.48 13.67
N VAL A 20 1.35 -15.22 13.29
CA VAL A 20 2.63 -14.51 13.38
C VAL A 20 2.98 -14.46 14.87
N PRO A 21 4.06 -15.12 15.33
CA PRO A 21 4.40 -15.07 16.73
C PRO A 21 4.89 -13.66 17.04
N ALA A 22 4.08 -12.91 17.78
CA ALA A 22 4.49 -11.66 18.43
C ALA A 22 5.53 -11.98 19.51
N LYS A 23 6.79 -12.21 19.12
CA LYS A 23 7.88 -12.32 20.08
C LYS A 23 8.28 -10.92 20.54
N ARG A 24 7.49 -10.37 21.47
CA ARG A 24 7.94 -9.34 22.40
C ARG A 24 8.86 -10.02 23.39
N ALA A 25 10.17 -9.93 23.15
CA ALA A 25 11.17 -10.33 24.13
C ALA A 25 11.05 -9.39 25.34
N SER A 26 10.36 -9.84 26.38
CA SER A 26 10.36 -9.20 27.68
C SER A 26 11.57 -9.69 28.47
N LYS A 27 12.55 -8.82 28.70
CA LYS A 27 13.43 -8.98 29.86
C LYS A 27 14.00 -7.64 30.34
N GLU A 28 13.96 -7.53 31.67
CA GLU A 28 14.45 -6.47 32.55
C GLU A 28 13.71 -5.11 32.55
N ALA A 29 12.77 -5.01 33.50
CA ALA A 29 12.34 -3.75 34.08
C ALA A 29 13.41 -3.23 35.04
N HIS A 30 14.12 -2.16 34.67
CA HIS A 30 14.72 -1.25 35.64
C HIS A 30 14.73 0.19 35.10
N HIS A 31 14.18 1.08 35.94
CA HIS A 31 14.10 2.53 35.84
C HIS A 31 12.82 3.13 35.22
N ILE A 32 12.20 3.99 36.01
CA ILE A 32 10.88 4.58 35.84
C ILE A 32 11.02 6.01 35.31
N ASN A 33 10.13 6.35 34.38
CA ASN A 33 9.67 7.68 33.98
C ASN A 33 10.52 8.50 32.99
N GLU A 34 10.21 8.35 31.70
CA GLU A 34 10.12 9.52 30.80
C GLU A 34 8.92 9.31 29.86
N LEU A 35 8.05 10.31 29.82
CA LEU A 35 6.71 10.27 29.23
C LEU A 35 6.75 10.25 27.68
N THR A 36 5.77 9.56 27.10
CA THR A 36 5.33 9.58 25.69
C THR A 36 6.34 9.11 24.62
N MET A 37 6.45 7.79 24.41
CA MET A 37 6.52 7.30 23.03
C MET A 37 5.08 7.24 22.53
N THR A 38 4.67 8.28 21.80
CA THR A 38 3.39 8.34 21.11
C THR A 38 3.33 7.17 20.15
N ASP A 39 2.57 6.12 20.49
CA ASP A 39 2.16 5.08 19.54
C ASP A 39 1.10 5.69 18.63
N ALA A 40 1.52 6.69 17.84
CA ALA A 40 0.67 7.27 16.82
C ALA A 40 0.35 6.15 15.82
N PRO A 41 -0.92 5.95 15.47
CA PRO A 41 -1.29 4.86 14.58
C PRO A 41 -0.54 4.99 13.26
N LEU A 42 0.03 3.88 12.78
CA LEU A 42 0.74 3.85 11.51
C LEU A 42 -0.18 4.33 10.37
N PRO A 43 0.36 5.08 9.39
CA PRO A 43 -0.40 5.55 8.24
C PRO A 43 -1.16 4.44 7.51
N GLN A 44 -2.44 4.70 7.20
CA GLN A 44 -3.32 3.78 6.48
C GLN A 44 -3.58 4.31 5.08
N ILE A 45 -3.31 3.50 4.05
CA ILE A 45 -3.63 3.87 2.68
C ILE A 45 -4.94 3.25 2.26
N ARG A 46 -5.82 4.02 1.63
CA ARG A 46 -7.06 3.53 1.04
C ARG A 46 -7.06 3.80 -0.46
N ILE A 47 -7.18 2.75 -1.27
CA ILE A 47 -7.33 2.83 -2.73
C ILE A 47 -8.76 2.44 -3.09
N THR A 48 -9.59 3.41 -3.43
CA THR A 48 -10.97 3.15 -3.89
C THR A 48 -10.96 3.04 -5.40
N TYR A 49 -11.49 1.95 -5.97
CA TYR A 49 -11.41 1.68 -7.40
C TYR A 49 -12.75 1.22 -7.99
N CYS A 50 -13.04 1.64 -9.21
CA CYS A 50 -14.19 1.19 -9.98
C CYS A 50 -14.05 -0.29 -10.37
N THR A 51 -14.95 -1.15 -9.86
CA THR A 51 -14.97 -2.58 -10.20
C THR A 51 -15.39 -2.84 -11.64
N GLN A 52 -16.40 -2.11 -12.13
CA GLN A 52 -16.94 -2.21 -13.49
C GLN A 52 -15.93 -1.78 -14.57
N CYS A 53 -14.91 -1.01 -14.16
CA CYS A 53 -13.89 -0.48 -15.05
C CYS A 53 -12.67 -1.39 -15.18
N MET A 54 -12.68 -2.56 -14.51
CA MET A 54 -11.57 -3.52 -14.47
C MET A 54 -10.26 -2.95 -13.91
N TRP A 55 -10.36 -2.03 -12.94
CA TRP A 55 -9.19 -1.36 -12.35
C TRP A 55 -8.60 -2.06 -11.12
N LEU A 56 -9.10 -3.24 -10.74
CA LEU A 56 -8.58 -4.03 -9.62
C LEU A 56 -7.06 -4.28 -9.77
N LEU A 57 -6.61 -4.74 -10.94
CA LEU A 57 -5.20 -5.06 -11.16
C LEU A 57 -4.29 -3.82 -11.01
N ARG A 58 -4.76 -2.66 -11.46
CA ARG A 58 -4.04 -1.40 -11.28
C ARG A 58 -3.97 -0.99 -9.82
N ALA A 59 -5.11 -1.06 -9.10
CA ALA A 59 -5.17 -0.75 -7.68
C ALA A 59 -4.27 -1.69 -6.87
N GLY A 60 -4.31 -2.98 -7.16
CA GLY A 60 -3.48 -4.00 -6.51
C GLY A 60 -1.98 -3.83 -6.78
N TRP A 61 -1.59 -3.47 -8.00
CA TRP A 61 -0.19 -3.16 -8.30
C TRP A 61 0.30 -1.92 -7.53
N MET A 62 -0.50 -0.84 -7.50
CA MET A 62 -0.14 0.36 -6.73
C MET A 62 -0.03 0.08 -5.23
N ALA A 63 -0.89 -0.78 -4.69
CA ALA A 63 -0.77 -1.23 -3.30
C ALA A 63 0.56 -1.96 -3.05
N GLN A 64 0.98 -2.83 -3.97
CA GLN A 64 2.27 -3.54 -3.87
C GLN A 64 3.46 -2.56 -3.95
N GLU A 65 3.41 -1.57 -4.84
CA GLU A 65 4.45 -0.52 -4.92
C GLU A 65 4.61 0.24 -3.60
N LEU A 66 3.50 0.59 -2.95
CA LEU A 66 3.51 1.28 -1.66
C LEU A 66 4.05 0.37 -0.54
N LEU A 67 3.52 -0.86 -0.43
CA LEU A 67 3.96 -1.82 0.60
C LEU A 67 5.43 -2.21 0.45
N SER A 68 5.93 -2.37 -0.77
CA SER A 68 7.33 -2.67 -1.03
C SER A 68 8.28 -1.51 -0.73
N THR A 69 7.79 -0.26 -0.81
CA THR A 69 8.60 0.94 -0.56
C THR A 69 8.65 1.30 0.92
N PHE A 70 7.48 1.31 1.57
CA PHE A 70 7.33 1.80 2.94
C PHE A 70 7.31 0.67 3.97
N GLY A 71 7.08 -0.58 3.55
CA GLY A 71 7.17 -1.74 4.43
C GLY A 71 6.36 -1.60 5.71
N THR A 72 7.04 -1.73 6.85
CA THR A 72 6.44 -1.65 8.19
C THR A 72 6.12 -0.24 8.66
N GLU A 73 6.42 0.79 7.87
CA GLU A 73 6.03 2.18 8.18
C GLU A 73 4.58 2.46 7.79
N LEU A 74 3.95 1.59 6.99
CA LEU A 74 2.50 1.62 6.76
C LEU A 74 1.81 0.64 7.70
N GLY A 75 0.66 1.03 8.22
CA GLY A 75 -0.21 0.13 8.97
C GLY A 75 -0.93 -0.83 8.03
N GLU A 76 -1.48 -0.30 6.94
CA GLU A 76 -2.21 -1.10 5.95
C GLU A 76 -2.35 -0.36 4.60
N VAL A 77 -2.64 -1.15 3.56
CA VAL A 77 -3.16 -0.65 2.29
C VAL A 77 -4.47 -1.37 1.96
N THR A 78 -5.59 -0.67 2.08
CA THR A 78 -6.92 -1.21 1.81
C THR A 78 -7.32 -0.99 0.35
N LEU A 79 -7.76 -2.05 -0.32
CA LEU A 79 -8.45 -1.95 -1.61
C LEU A 79 -9.96 -1.89 -1.38
N VAL A 80 -10.61 -0.81 -1.83
CA VAL A 80 -12.05 -0.57 -1.62
C VAL A 80 -12.79 -0.62 -2.95
N PRO A 81 -13.69 -1.60 -3.15
CA PRO A 81 -14.56 -1.63 -4.32
C PRO A 81 -15.48 -0.40 -4.39
N GLY A 82 -15.57 0.21 -5.56
CA GLY A 82 -16.48 1.31 -5.86
C GLY A 82 -17.04 1.23 -7.29
N SER A 83 -17.77 2.27 -7.71
CA SER A 83 -18.43 2.35 -9.01
C SER A 83 -18.25 3.74 -9.65
N GLY A 84 -18.85 3.97 -10.83
CA GLY A 84 -18.90 5.32 -11.43
C GLY A 84 -17.56 5.87 -11.90
N GLY A 85 -16.61 5.00 -12.28
CA GLY A 85 -15.28 5.42 -12.69
C GLY A 85 -14.47 6.08 -11.58
N VAL A 86 -14.73 5.76 -10.31
CA VAL A 86 -13.93 6.22 -9.17
C VAL A 86 -12.54 5.59 -9.22
N PHE A 87 -11.52 6.42 -8.99
CA PHE A 87 -10.20 5.95 -8.60
C PHE A 87 -9.57 7.03 -7.71
N THR A 88 -9.47 6.74 -6.42
CA THR A 88 -8.89 7.64 -5.43
C THR A 88 -7.89 6.91 -4.56
N VAL A 89 -6.88 7.65 -4.12
CA VAL A 89 -5.93 7.21 -3.10
C VAL A 89 -5.99 8.21 -1.96
N SER A 90 -6.16 7.74 -0.73
CA SER A 90 -6.01 8.55 0.48
C SER A 90 -5.00 7.95 1.44
N CYS A 91 -4.35 8.81 2.21
CA CYS A 91 -3.50 8.46 3.34
C CYS A 91 -4.19 9.03 4.59
N ASN A 92 -4.69 8.15 5.45
CA ASN A 92 -5.63 8.48 6.52
C ASN A 92 -6.80 9.31 5.93
N ASP A 93 -7.03 10.51 6.48
CA ASP A 93 -8.08 11.44 6.05
C ASP A 93 -7.65 12.38 4.90
N THR A 94 -6.42 12.25 4.40
CA THR A 94 -5.87 13.13 3.36
C THR A 94 -6.00 12.49 1.98
N LEU A 95 -6.68 13.18 1.06
CA LEU A 95 -6.82 12.76 -0.35
C LEU A 95 -5.52 13.00 -1.13
N VAL A 96 -4.77 11.92 -1.35
CA VAL A 96 -3.50 11.88 -2.09
C VAL A 96 -3.72 12.05 -3.59
N TRP A 97 -4.67 11.31 -4.16
CA TRP A 97 -4.95 11.31 -5.59
C TRP A 97 -6.43 11.11 -5.87
N ASP A 98 -6.95 11.82 -6.88
CA ASP A 98 -8.27 11.61 -7.47
C ASP A 98 -8.13 11.64 -9.00
N ARG A 99 -8.55 10.56 -9.65
CA ARG A 99 -8.45 10.42 -11.11
C ARG A 99 -9.12 11.55 -11.90
N LYS A 100 -10.25 12.07 -11.43
CA LYS A 100 -10.96 13.17 -12.10
C LYS A 100 -10.25 14.50 -11.86
N ARG A 101 -9.76 14.74 -10.63
CA ARG A 101 -9.05 15.96 -10.25
C ARG A 101 -7.66 16.07 -10.91
N ASP A 102 -6.90 14.97 -10.86
CA ASP A 102 -5.46 14.95 -11.17
C ASP A 102 -5.15 14.41 -12.58
N GLY A 103 -6.19 14.11 -13.37
CA GLY A 103 -6.03 13.79 -14.78
C GLY A 103 -5.51 12.38 -15.06
N GLY A 104 -6.22 11.35 -14.57
CA GLY A 104 -5.90 9.95 -14.87
C GLY A 104 -5.29 9.22 -13.68
N PHE A 105 -4.35 8.31 -13.95
CA PHE A 105 -3.73 7.48 -12.91
C PHE A 105 -2.32 7.99 -12.63
N PRO A 106 -1.87 7.98 -11.36
CA PRO A 106 -0.49 8.32 -11.07
C PRO A 106 0.43 7.22 -11.61
N ASP A 107 1.64 7.59 -12.00
CA ASP A 107 2.71 6.61 -12.09
C ASP A 107 3.21 6.23 -10.69
N ALA A 108 3.98 5.14 -10.58
CA ALA A 108 4.44 4.63 -9.29
C ALA A 108 5.38 5.63 -8.57
N ALA A 109 6.22 6.35 -9.30
CA ALA A 109 7.14 7.31 -8.70
C ALA A 109 6.37 8.47 -8.06
N ARG A 110 5.42 9.05 -8.80
CA ARG A 110 4.58 10.15 -8.33
C ARG A 110 3.73 9.73 -7.14
N LEU A 111 3.15 8.53 -7.18
CA LEU A 111 2.35 8.02 -6.07
C LEU A 111 3.18 7.88 -4.79
N LYS A 112 4.39 7.31 -4.89
CA LYS A 112 5.30 7.15 -3.74
C LYS A 112 5.74 8.49 -3.17
N GLN A 113 6.07 9.47 -4.02
CA GLN A 113 6.40 10.82 -3.58
C GLN A 113 5.27 11.46 -2.79
N LEU A 114 4.05 11.44 -3.34
CA LEU A 114 2.90 12.06 -2.68
C LEU A 114 2.59 11.41 -1.32
N VAL A 115 2.75 10.09 -1.20
CA VAL A 115 2.60 9.40 0.09
C VAL A 115 3.73 9.75 1.05
N ARG A 116 4.99 9.78 0.58
CA ARG A 116 6.17 10.20 1.37
C ARG A 116 5.97 11.60 1.93
N ASP A 117 5.53 12.55 1.11
CA ASP A 117 5.31 13.94 1.51
C ASP A 117 4.29 14.09 2.66
N ILE A 118 3.47 13.06 2.93
CA ILE A 118 2.52 13.02 4.05
C ILE A 118 3.11 12.29 5.27
N ILE A 119 3.79 11.16 5.06
CA ILE A 119 4.18 10.27 6.16
C ILE A 119 5.59 10.54 6.70
N ASP A 120 6.52 10.94 5.84
CA ASP A 120 7.93 11.21 6.18
C ASP A 120 8.54 12.14 5.11
N PRO A 121 8.27 13.46 5.16
CA PRO A 121 8.67 14.42 4.12
C PRO A 121 10.16 14.48 3.84
N ASP A 122 10.99 14.12 4.82
CA ASP A 122 12.45 14.23 4.74
C ASP A 122 13.12 12.96 4.17
N ARG A 123 12.36 11.87 3.95
CA ARG A 123 12.86 10.60 3.42
C ARG A 123 13.24 10.69 1.95
N ASP A 124 14.48 10.34 1.60
CA ASP A 124 14.91 10.17 0.21
C ASP A 124 14.34 8.88 -0.42
N LEU A 125 13.65 9.00 -1.56
CA LEU A 125 13.14 7.86 -2.33
C LEU A 125 14.07 7.46 -3.49
N GLY A 126 15.29 7.98 -3.51
CA GLY A 126 16.34 7.67 -4.48
C GLY A 126 15.91 8.01 -5.91
N HIS A 127 15.85 6.99 -6.78
CA HIS A 127 15.47 7.19 -8.18
C HIS A 127 14.05 7.71 -8.37
N SER A 128 13.16 7.49 -7.40
CA SER A 128 11.78 8.01 -7.48
C SER A 128 11.74 9.54 -7.34
N ASP A 129 12.71 10.15 -6.64
CA ASP A 129 12.81 11.61 -6.49
C ASP A 129 13.48 12.31 -7.68
N ARG A 130 14.20 11.57 -8.54
CA ARG A 130 15.08 12.16 -9.55
C ARG A 130 14.47 12.34 -10.95
N LYS A 131 13.18 12.11 -11.18
CA LYS A 131 12.55 12.40 -12.49
C LYS A 131 11.11 12.90 -12.38
N GLY A 132 10.91 14.19 -12.63
CA GLY A 132 9.62 14.75 -13.01
C GLY A 132 9.26 14.30 -14.43
N HIS A 133 8.13 13.62 -14.58
CA HIS A 133 7.61 13.25 -15.89
C HIS A 133 7.12 14.50 -16.63
N LYS A 134 7.70 14.80 -17.81
CA LYS A 134 7.09 15.76 -18.75
C LYS A 134 5.75 15.18 -19.19
N SER A 135 4.65 15.86 -18.84
CA SER A 135 3.37 15.68 -19.53
C SER A 135 3.56 16.10 -20.98
N ARG A 136 3.22 15.22 -21.94
CA ARG A 136 3.13 15.59 -23.35
C ARG A 136 1.83 16.37 -23.53
N ASP A 137 1.94 17.66 -23.82
CA ASP A 137 0.90 18.41 -24.53
C ASP A 137 0.69 17.73 -25.89
N ASN A 138 -0.55 17.35 -26.19
CA ASN A 138 -0.95 16.96 -27.53
C ASN A 138 -1.65 18.16 -28.17
N GLY A 139 -1.06 18.66 -29.28
CA GLY A 139 -1.73 19.55 -30.23
C GLY A 139 -2.73 18.82 -31.11
#